data_AF-A0A662VGA4-F1
#
_entry.id   AF-A0A662VGA4-F1
#
_cell.length_a   1.000
_cell.length_b   1.000
_cell.length_c   1.000
_cell.angle_alpha   90.00
_cell.angle_beta   90.00
_cell.angle_gamma   90.00
#
_symmetry.space_group_name_H-M   'P 1'
#
loop_
_entity.id
_entity.type
_entity.pdbx_description
1 polymer ?
#
loop_
_entity_poly.entity_id
_entity_poly.type
_entity_poly.pdbx_seq_one_letter_code
_entity_poly.pdbx_strand_id
1 'polypeptide(L)'
;MPRPGLRTHSKRKVYVRTPGGRTVIHYEPRKPGPARCAICGRPLNGVPRLPRAELRKLAKTEKRPERPYGGYICHRCLARLLKESIRSSLT
;
A
#
# COMPACT_ATOMS: atom_id res chain seq x y z
N MET A 1 13.02 -4.34 31.41
CA MET A 1 13.20 -3.48 30.22
C MET A 1 12.72 -4.24 28.97
N PRO A 2 12.02 -3.62 27.99
CA PRO A 2 11.57 -4.33 26.78
C PRO A 2 12.74 -4.90 25.97
N ARG A 3 12.52 -5.99 25.22
CA ARG A 3 13.54 -6.55 24.30
C ARG A 3 14.07 -5.43 23.38
N PRO A 4 15.39 -5.36 23.10
CA PRO A 4 15.96 -4.24 22.32
C PRO A 4 15.23 -3.94 21.00
N GLY A 5 14.87 -4.97 20.22
CA GLY A 5 14.12 -4.80 18.96
C GLY A 5 12.65 -4.36 19.09
N LEU A 6 12.15 -4.16 20.31
CA LEU A 6 10.82 -3.59 20.58
C LEU A 6 10.90 -2.12 21.02
N ARG A 7 12.11 -1.59 21.16
CA ARG A 7 12.36 -0.18 21.52
C ARG A 7 12.39 0.72 20.28
N THR A 8 12.53 0.14 19.08
CA THR A 8 12.61 0.85 17.80
C THR A 8 11.25 1.35 17.30
N HIS A 9 11.24 2.43 16.51
CA HIS A 9 10.02 3.02 15.94
C HIS A 9 9.32 2.20 14.84
N SER A 10 9.94 1.11 14.39
CA SER A 10 9.43 0.22 13.33
C SER A 10 8.11 -0.47 13.68
N LYS A 11 7.87 -0.74 14.98
CA LYS A 11 6.64 -1.35 15.49
C LYS A 11 5.85 -0.31 16.28
N ARG A 12 4.52 -0.31 16.10
CA ARG A 12 3.61 0.48 16.94
C ARG A 12 3.26 -0.30 18.20
N LYS A 13 3.09 0.41 19.31
CA LYS A 13 2.61 -0.14 20.58
C LYS A 13 1.10 0.04 20.64
N VAL A 14 0.37 -1.07 20.78
CA VAL A 14 -1.09 -1.08 20.93
C VAL A 14 -1.40 -1.60 22.33
N TYR A 15 -2.03 -0.76 23.16
CA TYR A 15 -2.45 -1.13 24.50
C TYR A 15 -3.82 -1.81 24.40
N VAL A 16 -3.89 -3.08 24.80
CA VAL A 16 -5.11 -3.89 24.73
C VAL A 16 -5.45 -4.37 26.13
N ARG A 17 -6.72 -4.24 26.52
CA ARG A 17 -7.24 -4.85 27.75
C ARG A 17 -7.59 -6.30 27.46
N THR A 18 -6.99 -7.21 28.21
CA THR A 18 -7.29 -8.64 28.14
C THR A 18 -8.55 -8.97 28.93
N PRO A 19 -9.24 -10.09 28.63
CA PRO A 19 -10.44 -10.51 29.36
C PRO A 19 -10.23 -10.65 30.88
N GLY A 20 -9.02 -10.97 31.33
CA GLY A 20 -8.65 -11.02 32.75
C GLY A 20 -8.35 -9.65 33.40
N GLY A 21 -8.75 -8.55 32.77
CA GLY A 21 -8.61 -7.18 33.31
C GLY A 21 -7.21 -6.59 33.22
N ARG A 22 -6.22 -7.33 32.70
CA ARG A 22 -4.83 -6.84 32.56
C ARG A 22 -4.66 -6.04 31.26
N THR A 23 -3.94 -4.93 31.32
CA THR A 23 -3.56 -4.16 30.12
C THR A 23 -2.20 -4.67 29.59
N VAL A 24 -2.19 -5.19 28.37
CA VAL A 24 -0.99 -5.75 27.71
C VAL A 24 -0.62 -4.91 26.49
N ILE A 25 0.68 -4.83 26.19
CA ILE A 25 1.19 -4.12 25.02
C ILE A 25 1.43 -5.12 23.87
N HIS A 26 0.67 -4.97 22.79
CA HIS A 26 0.94 -5.65 21.52
C HIS A 26 1.85 -4.80 20.64
N TYR A 27 2.88 -5.42 20.07
CA TYR A 27 3.80 -4.77 19.14
C TYR A 27 3.49 -5.19 17.71
N GLU A 28 2.88 -4.29 16.95
CA GLU A 28 2.46 -4.56 15.58
C GLU A 28 3.32 -3.80 14.57
N PRO A 29 3.53 -4.34 13.35
CA PRO A 29 4.17 -3.58 12.28
C PRO A 29 3.32 -2.36 11.90
N ARG A 30 3.97 -1.27 11.48
CA ARG A 30 3.26 -0.09 10.96
C ARG A 30 2.62 -0.39 9.61
N LYS A 31 1.46 0.23 9.35
CA LYS A 31 0.82 0.18 8.04
C LYS A 31 1.67 0.93 7.01
N PRO A 32 1.89 0.36 5.81
CA PRO A 32 2.62 1.05 4.77
C PRO A 32 1.83 2.26 4.24
N GLY A 33 2.56 3.19 3.63
CA GLY A 33 1.97 4.35 2.97
C GLY A 33 1.13 3.98 1.72
N PRO A 34 0.40 4.94 1.14
CA PRO A 34 -0.31 4.73 -0.11
C PRO A 34 0.66 4.39 -1.25
N ALA A 35 0.24 3.48 -2.14
CA ALA A 35 0.92 3.29 -3.42
C ALA A 35 0.87 4.60 -4.22
N ARG A 36 1.97 4.95 -4.89
CA ARG A 36 2.11 6.21 -5.64
C ARG A 36 2.29 5.93 -7.12
N CYS A 37 1.80 6.86 -7.94
CA CYS A 37 2.01 6.85 -9.38
C CYS A 37 3.50 7.04 -9.69
N ALA A 38 4.06 6.21 -10.56
CA ALA A 38 5.47 6.29 -10.96
C ALA A 38 5.85 7.61 -11.64
N ILE A 39 4.89 8.27 -12.32
CA ILE A 39 5.15 9.49 -13.11
C ILE A 39 4.90 10.76 -12.30
N CYS A 40 3.73 10.86 -11.66
CA CYS A 40 3.30 12.10 -11.01
C CYS A 40 3.30 12.05 -9.48
N GLY A 41 3.69 10.92 -8.87
CA GLY A 41 3.77 10.75 -7.41
C GLY A 41 2.43 10.77 -6.66
N ARG A 42 1.30 10.97 -7.36
CA ARG A 42 -0.04 11.00 -6.77
C ARG A 42 -0.42 9.64 -6.17
N PRO A 43 -1.19 9.60 -5.08
CA PRO A 43 -1.68 8.35 -4.52
C PRO A 43 -2.56 7.60 -5.53
N LEU A 44 -2.36 6.29 -5.63
CA LEU A 44 -3.14 5.41 -6.49
C LEU A 44 -4.40 4.95 -5.76
N ASN A 45 -5.51 5.04 -6.45
CA ASN A 45 -6.81 4.53 -5.99
C ASN A 45 -6.96 3.05 -6.42
N GLY A 46 -7.63 2.27 -5.59
CA GLY A 46 -7.87 0.84 -5.86
C GLY A 46 -6.67 -0.08 -5.60
N VAL A 47 -5.64 0.40 -4.90
CA VAL A 47 -4.53 -0.44 -4.40
C VAL A 47 -4.59 -0.50 -2.88
N PRO A 48 -4.68 -1.71 -2.29
CA PRO A 48 -4.79 -1.86 -0.84
C PRO A 48 -3.50 -1.46 -0.12
N ARG A 49 -3.63 -0.84 1.05
CA ARG A 49 -2.50 -0.36 1.89
C ARG A 49 -2.17 -1.39 2.97
N LEU A 50 -1.68 -2.55 2.55
CA LEU A 50 -1.43 -3.67 3.44
C LEU A 50 0.05 -4.09 3.43
N PRO A 51 0.57 -4.64 4.54
CA PRO A 51 1.89 -5.27 4.57
C PRO A 51 2.01 -6.37 3.52
N ARG A 52 3.24 -6.66 3.08
CA ARG A 52 3.50 -7.70 2.06
C ARG A 52 2.91 -9.07 2.41
N ALA A 53 2.91 -9.44 3.70
CA ALA A 53 2.37 -10.71 4.17
C ALA A 53 0.85 -10.82 3.98
N GLU A 54 0.11 -9.74 4.22
CA GLU A 54 -1.35 -9.69 4.01
C GLU A 54 -1.68 -9.53 2.53
N LEU A 55 -0.90 -8.71 1.81
CA LEU A 55 -1.08 -8.51 0.37
C LEU A 55 -0.86 -9.80 -0.43
N ARG A 56 -0.02 -10.72 0.06
CA ARG A 56 0.17 -12.05 -0.56
C ARG A 56 -1.12 -12.90 -0.49
N LYS A 57 -1.92 -12.76 0.56
CA LYS A 57 -3.14 -13.56 0.80
C LYS A 57 -4.34 -13.13 -0.06
N LEU A 58 -4.35 -11.88 -0.52
CA LEU A 58 -5.42 -11.35 -1.38
C LEU A 58 -5.41 -11.99 -2.78
N ALA A 59 -6.55 -11.94 -3.47
CA ALA A 59 -6.67 -12.32 -4.87
C ALA A 59 -6.00 -11.30 -5.80
N LYS A 60 -5.78 -11.68 -7.07
CA LYS A 60 -5.11 -10.80 -8.05
C LYS A 60 -5.94 -9.55 -8.37
N THR A 61 -7.26 -9.67 -8.40
CA THR A 61 -8.24 -8.60 -8.65
C THR A 61 -8.29 -7.59 -7.49
N GLU A 62 -8.12 -8.04 -6.26
CA GLU A 62 -8.13 -7.17 -5.08
C GLU A 62 -6.85 -6.33 -4.93
N LYS A 63 -5.74 -6.79 -5.54
CA LYS A 63 -4.44 -6.09 -5.46
C LYS A 63 -4.33 -4.91 -6.40
N ARG A 64 -5.05 -4.93 -7.53
CA ARG A 64 -4.90 -3.94 -8.60
C ARG A 64 -6.19 -3.76 -9.38
N PRO A 65 -6.44 -2.56 -9.92
CA PRO A 65 -7.51 -2.38 -10.90
C PRO A 65 -7.20 -3.10 -12.21
N GLU A 66 -8.24 -3.50 -12.95
CA GLU A 66 -8.14 -4.34 -14.15
C GLU A 66 -7.63 -3.59 -15.40
N ARG A 67 -7.62 -2.26 -15.38
CA ARG A 67 -7.13 -1.45 -16.49
C ARG A 67 -5.64 -1.67 -16.79
N PRO A 68 -5.16 -1.32 -18.01
CA PRO A 68 -3.73 -1.33 -18.33
C PRO A 68 -2.91 -0.50 -17.32
N TYR A 69 -1.72 -0.98 -16.97
CA TYR A 69 -0.84 -0.38 -15.96
C TYR A 69 -1.53 -0.05 -14.62
N GLY A 70 -2.57 -0.83 -14.28
CA GLY A 70 -3.31 -0.74 -13.03
C GLY A 70 -2.41 -1.00 -11.82
N GLY A 71 -2.44 -0.08 -10.85
CA GLY A 71 -1.61 -0.18 -9.65
C GLY A 71 -0.18 0.36 -9.80
N TYR A 72 0.19 0.89 -10.97
CA TYR A 72 1.50 1.52 -11.21
C TYR A 72 1.37 2.98 -11.68
N ILE A 73 0.50 3.24 -12.65
CA ILE A 73 0.28 4.58 -13.23
C ILE A 73 -1.14 5.05 -12.86
N CYS A 74 -1.35 6.36 -12.64
CA CYS A 74 -2.69 6.92 -12.43
C CYS A 74 -3.47 7.09 -13.75
N HIS A 75 -4.79 7.20 -13.68
CA HIS A 75 -5.66 7.32 -14.85
C HIS A 75 -5.31 8.51 -15.76
N ARG A 76 -4.92 9.66 -15.17
CA ARG A 76 -4.57 10.87 -15.94
C ARG A 76 -3.28 10.68 -16.75
N CYS A 77 -2.24 10.14 -16.13
CA CYS A 77 -0.98 9.90 -16.81
C CYS A 77 -1.14 8.82 -17.90
N LEU A 78 -1.93 7.77 -17.64
CA LEU A 78 -2.22 6.75 -18.62
C LEU A 78 -2.95 7.31 -19.84
N ALA A 79 -3.98 8.14 -19.64
CA ALA A 79 -4.71 8.78 -20.73
C ALA A 79 -3.81 9.69 -21.58
N ARG A 80 -2.87 10.41 -20.96
CA ARG A 80 -1.90 11.24 -21.67
C ARG A 80 -0.97 10.39 -22.54
N LEU A 81 -0.39 9.34 -21.97
CA LEU A 81 0.54 8.47 -22.69
C LEU A 81 -0.11 7.73 -23.86
N LEU A 82 -1.36 7.27 -23.69
CA LEU A 82 -2.09 6.65 -24.79
C LEU A 82 -2.34 7.61 -25.95
N LYS A 83 -2.64 8.88 -25.66
CA LYS A 83 -2.80 9.91 -26.71
C LYS A 83 -1.48 10.19 -27.41
N GLU A 84 -0.39 10.28 -26.65
CA GLU A 84 0.96 10.48 -27.19
C GLU A 84 1.39 9.32 -28.08
N SER A 85 1.18 8.08 -27.66
CA SER A 85 1.55 6.89 -28.44
C SER A 85 0.79 6.78 -29.77
N ILE A 86 -0.50 7.13 -29.77
CA ILE A 86 -1.32 7.13 -31.00
C ILE A 86 -0.86 8.24 -31.94
N ARG A 87 -0.53 9.43 -31.43
CA ARG A 87 -0.03 10.53 -32.26
C ARG A 87 1.30 10.18 -32.91
N SER A 88 2.22 9.56 -32.17
CA SER A 88 3.52 9.15 -32.70
C SER A 88 3.46 7.96 -33.66
N SER A 89 2.40 7.16 -33.63
CA SER A 89 2.24 6.03 -34.56
C SER A 89 1.63 6.44 -35.91
N LEU A 90 1.05 7.64 -35.98
CA LEU A 90 0.44 8.18 -37.20
C LEU A 90 1.40 9.04 -38.03
N THR A 91 2.53 9.44 -37.44
CA THR A 91 3.67 10.06 -38.11
C THR A 91 4.65 8.99 -38.57
#